data_AF-A0A435FJA3-F1
#
_entry.id   AF-A0A435FJA3-F1
#
_cell.length_a   1.000
_cell.length_b   1.000
_cell.length_c   1.000
_cell.angle_alpha   90.00
_cell.angle_beta   90.00
_cell.angle_gamma   90.00
#
_symmetry.space_group_name_H-M   'P 1'
#
loop_
_entity.id
_entity.type
_entity.pdbx_description
1 polymer ?
#
loop_
_entity_poly.entity_id
_entity_poly.type
_entity_poly.pdbx_seq_one_letter_code
_entity_poly.pdbx_strand_id
1 'polypeptide(L)' 'IELSADAAIDLYAAAGATMARAISQGVYAATPAENDLFPVWSSRMK' A
#
# COMPACT_ATOMS: atom_id res chain seq x y z
N ILE A 1 18.09 -22.66 -0.84
CA ILE A 1 18.28 -22.14 0.53
C ILE A 1 16.89 -22.09 1.15
N GLU A 2 16.66 -22.82 2.23
CA GLU A 2 15.40 -22.79 2.97
C GLU A 2 15.52 -21.80 4.13
N LEU A 3 14.50 -20.98 4.36
CA LEU A 3 14.46 -20.01 5.46
C LEU A 3 14.03 -20.73 6.75
N SER A 4 14.59 -20.34 7.89
CA SER A 4 14.01 -20.70 9.18
C SER A 4 12.63 -20.04 9.33
N ALA A 5 11.79 -20.61 10.20
CA ALA A 5 10.46 -20.07 10.47
C ALA A 5 10.52 -18.59 10.92
N ASP A 6 11.43 -18.25 11.85
CA ASP A 6 11.60 -16.88 12.35
C ASP A 6 12.02 -15.91 11.23
N ALA A 7 13.00 -16.32 10.41
CA ALA A 7 13.47 -15.47 9.31
C ALA A 7 12.39 -15.28 8.23
N ALA A 8 11.54 -16.28 8.00
CA ALA A 8 10.39 -16.16 7.10
C ALA A 8 9.34 -15.18 7.66
N ILE A 9 9.05 -15.23 8.97
CA ILE A 9 8.12 -14.31 9.64
C ILE A 9 8.59 -12.86 9.47
N ASP A 10 9.85 -12.59 9.77
CA ASP A 10 10.42 -11.24 9.66
C ASP A 10 10.37 -10.72 8.21
N LEU A 11 10.72 -11.58 7.24
CA LEU A 11 10.69 -11.22 5.83
C LEU A 11 9.27 -10.86 5.37
N TYR A 12 8.28 -11.68 5.71
CA TYR A 12 6.90 -11.43 5.28
C TYR A 12 6.27 -10.25 6.00
N ALA A 13 6.60 -10.02 7.28
CA ALA A 13 6.19 -8.83 8.00
C ALA A 13 6.75 -7.56 7.35
N ALA A 14 8.05 -7.54 7.04
CA ALA A 14 8.69 -6.41 6.36
C ALA A 14 8.13 -6.18 4.95
N ALA A 15 7.95 -7.24 4.17
CA ALA A 15 7.37 -7.17 2.83
C ALA A 15 5.93 -6.63 2.88
N GLY A 16 5.08 -7.19 3.75
CA GLY A 16 3.71 -6.75 3.95
C GLY A 16 3.61 -5.29 4.36
N ALA A 17 4.40 -4.87 5.36
CA ALA A 17 4.44 -3.49 5.82
C ALA A 17 4.89 -2.52 4.72
N THR A 18 5.87 -2.93 3.91
CA THR A 18 6.38 -2.12 2.78
C THR A 18 5.31 -1.93 1.71
N MET A 19 4.64 -3.02 1.30
CA MET A 19 3.56 -2.95 0.31
C MET A 19 2.38 -2.12 0.81
N ALA A 20 1.95 -2.35 2.06
CA ALA A 20 0.87 -1.59 2.66
C ALA A 20 1.18 -0.08 2.68
N ARG A 21 2.40 0.29 3.10
CA ARG A 21 2.85 1.68 3.09
C ARG A 21 2.84 2.28 1.69
N ALA A 22 3.39 1.57 0.70
CA ALA A 22 3.43 2.05 -0.69
C ALA A 22 2.01 2.27 -1.25
N ILE A 23 1.09 1.34 -1.00
CA ILE A 23 -0.33 1.47 -1.40
C ILE A 23 -0.97 2.68 -0.73
N SER A 24 -0.82 2.83 0.59
CA SER A 24 -1.39 3.98 1.32
C SER A 24 -0.84 5.31 0.82
N GLN A 25 0.46 5.40 0.54
CA GLN A 25 1.08 6.59 -0.02
C GLN A 25 0.55 6.90 -1.43
N GLY A 26 0.39 5.88 -2.28
CA GLY A 26 -0.20 6.03 -3.61
C GLY A 26 -1.64 6.54 -3.56
N VAL A 27 -2.47 5.98 -2.68
CA VAL A 27 -3.86 6.44 -2.47
C VAL A 27 -3.90 7.89 -1.96
N TYR A 28 -3.03 8.24 -1.03
CA TYR A 28 -2.94 9.61 -0.48
C TYR A 28 -2.49 10.63 -1.52
N ALA A 29 -1.48 10.29 -2.34
CA ALA A 29 -0.90 11.19 -3.33
C ALA A 29 -1.71 11.29 -4.63
N ALA A 30 -2.73 10.45 -4.82
CA ALA A 30 -3.54 10.43 -6.04
C ALA A 30 -4.25 11.77 -6.27
N THR A 31 -4.18 12.25 -7.52
CA THR A 31 -4.91 13.44 -8.00
C THR A 31 -5.99 13.02 -9.00
N PRO A 32 -7.15 13.68 -9.05
CA PRO A 32 -8.21 13.33 -10.01
C PRO A 32 -7.72 13.41 -11.46
N ALA A 33 -8.14 12.46 -12.28
CA ALA A 33 -7.96 12.46 -13.73
C ALA A 33 -9.31 12.38 -14.47
N GLU A 34 -9.32 12.81 -15.72
CA GLU A 34 -10.50 12.71 -16.57
C GLU A 34 -10.89 11.25 -16.79
N ASN A 35 -12.19 10.94 -16.70
CA ASN A 35 -12.75 9.58 -16.81
C ASN A 35 -12.36 8.60 -15.69
N ASP A 36 -11.86 9.08 -14.55
CA ASP A 36 -11.72 8.24 -13.35
C ASP A 36 -13.08 7.63 -12.95
N LEU A 37 -13.12 6.31 -12.78
CA LEU A 37 -14.35 5.59 -12.39
C LEU A 37 -14.81 5.97 -10.98
N PHE A 38 -13.87 6.33 -10.11
CA PHE A 38 -14.10 6.67 -8.72
C PHE A 38 -13.31 7.91 -8.35
N PRO A 39 -13.84 8.77 -7.45
CA PRO A 39 -13.09 9.91 -6.96
C PRO A 39 -11.86 9.47 -6.16
N VAL A 40 -10.81 10.28 -6.18
CA VAL A 40 -9.67 10.14 -5.28
C VAL A 40 -10.14 10.23 -3.82
N TRP A 41 -9.47 9.51 -2.94
CA TRP A 41 -9.88 9.38 -1.55
C TRP A 41 -9.96 10.74 -0.81
N SER A 42 -9.00 11.64 -1.08
CA SER A 42 -8.92 12.96 -0.46
C SER A 42 -10.15 13.84 -0.74
N SER A 43 -10.85 13.62 -1.86
CA SER A 43 -12.06 14.39 -2.19
C SER A 43 -13.27 14.06 -1.30
N ARG A 44 -13.16 13.05 -0.43
CA ARG A 44 -14.22 12.61 0.49
C ARG A 44 -13.96 12.99 1.95
N MET A 45 -12.81 13.59 2.23
CA MET A 45 -12.48 14.08 3.56
C MET A 45 -13.19 15.43 3.74
N LYS A 46 -14.14 15.50 4.67
CA LYS A 46 -14.77 16.76 5.09
C LYS A 46 -13.88 17.50 6.06
#